data_AF-A0A353F0M8-F1
#
_entry.id   AF-A0A353F0M8-F1
#
_cell.length_a   1.000
_cell.length_b   1.000
_cell.length_c   1.000
_cell.angle_alpha   90.00
_cell.angle_beta   90.00
_cell.angle_gamma   90.00
#
_symmetry.space_group_name_H-M   'P 1'
#
loop_
_entity.id
_entity.type
_entity.pdbx_description
1 polymer ?
#
loop_
_entity_poly.entity_id
_entity_poly.type
_entity_poly.pdbx_seq_one_letter_code
_entity_poly.pdbx_strand_id
1 'polypeptide(L)'
;MIVRSVSFLALATTGLSAAEVDLVKLGKETFNAVGCAECHSEIKDDTSVKTGPGLYGLFPTTPRKRDIIEAGENHKHTITADYAYFNKSLRSPNTEVAISEVAPTKGTTFLPVMPAYPETFLNAQKAKAIFHYLQTLNDDGLRGPSKVMAELKEGTVVKDIHENPTEILVTDRTRIFRARIPGSSARAVHVGHPSGLNYAFDPRNMTISKVWWGGFLNLKNEMSGRGNNPSTLGNKAREVSLSNQPKLHDEPVDLSFKSPLINDGKTIENNLWGDEEFIDQLKKANAQFIGYDYPSDPKGHPTFHYRVG
;
A
#
# COMPACT_ATOMS: atom_id res chain seq x y z
N MET A 1 15.45 -47.88 47.78
CA MET A 1 14.02 -47.84 47.46
C MET A 1 13.42 -46.61 48.13
N ILE A 2 13.21 -45.53 47.38
CA ILE A 2 12.48 -44.34 47.85
C ILE A 2 11.56 -43.94 46.69
N VAL A 3 10.26 -44.12 46.89
CA VAL A 3 9.20 -43.72 45.94
C VAL A 3 8.97 -42.23 46.14
N ARG A 4 9.17 -41.43 45.08
CA ARG A 4 8.77 -40.00 45.06
C ARG A 4 7.44 -39.88 44.32
N SER A 5 6.40 -39.50 45.05
CA SER A 5 5.08 -39.14 44.50
C SER A 5 5.19 -37.93 43.58
N VAL A 6 4.61 -38.04 42.39
CA VAL A 6 4.41 -36.95 41.43
C VAL A 6 3.08 -36.27 41.77
N SER A 7 3.12 -34.99 42.14
CA SER A 7 1.92 -34.15 42.17
C SER A 7 1.67 -33.60 40.77
N PHE A 8 0.58 -34.03 40.15
CA PHE A 8 0.04 -33.40 38.94
C PHE A 8 -0.56 -32.05 39.32
N LEU A 9 0.16 -30.96 39.03
CA LEU A 9 -0.43 -29.63 39.00
C LEU A 9 -1.20 -29.51 37.69
N ALA A 10 -2.53 -29.60 37.77
CA ALA A 10 -3.41 -29.37 36.63
C ALA A 10 -3.25 -27.92 36.15
N LEU A 11 -2.64 -27.73 34.97
CA LEU A 11 -2.66 -26.46 34.25
C LEU A 11 -4.09 -26.24 33.75
N ALA A 12 -4.84 -25.37 34.42
CA ALA A 12 -6.09 -24.85 33.89
C ALA A 12 -5.78 -24.04 32.63
N THR A 13 -6.13 -24.57 31.47
CA THR A 13 -6.14 -23.83 30.20
C THR A 13 -7.27 -22.82 30.26
N THR A 14 -6.97 -21.58 30.64
CA THR A 14 -7.87 -20.45 30.39
C THR A 14 -7.94 -20.23 28.90
N GLY A 15 -9.01 -20.72 28.27
CA GLY A 15 -9.33 -20.39 26.87
C GLY A 15 -9.59 -18.89 26.76
N LEU A 16 -8.76 -18.19 25.99
CA LEU A 16 -9.11 -16.85 25.50
C LEU A 16 -10.37 -17.02 24.63
N SER A 17 -11.51 -16.53 25.11
CA SER A 17 -12.72 -16.37 24.30
C SER A 17 -12.41 -15.42 23.14
N ALA A 18 -12.66 -15.87 21.91
CA ALA A 18 -12.48 -15.05 20.71
C ALA A 18 -13.38 -13.81 20.80
N ALA A 19 -12.80 -12.62 20.69
CA ALA A 19 -13.58 -11.38 20.76
C ALA A 19 -14.54 -11.30 19.56
N GLU A 20 -15.83 -11.12 19.83
CA GLU A 20 -16.82 -10.82 18.80
C GLU A 20 -16.58 -9.41 18.24
N VAL A 21 -16.57 -9.31 16.91
CA VAL A 21 -16.40 -8.04 16.19
C VAL A 21 -17.56 -7.80 15.24
N ASP A 22 -17.91 -6.54 15.07
CA ASP A 22 -18.82 -6.11 14.01
C ASP A 22 -18.08 -6.04 12.67
N LEU A 23 -18.36 -6.99 11.79
CA LEU A 23 -17.72 -7.10 10.47
C LEU A 23 -18.05 -5.92 9.56
N VAL A 24 -19.20 -5.26 9.73
CA VAL A 24 -19.53 -4.08 8.90
C VAL A 24 -18.62 -2.92 9.27
N LYS A 25 -18.46 -2.67 10.58
CA LYS A 25 -17.54 -1.66 11.09
C LYS A 25 -16.09 -1.98 10.71
N LEU A 26 -15.64 -3.21 10.95
CA LEU A 26 -14.30 -3.68 10.57
C LEU A 26 -14.08 -3.56 9.06
N GLY A 27 -15.09 -3.87 8.26
CA GLY A 27 -15.06 -3.76 6.80
C GLY A 27 -14.84 -2.33 6.34
N LYS A 28 -15.58 -1.37 6.89
CA LYS A 28 -15.42 0.06 6.61
C LYS A 28 -14.01 0.55 6.96
N GLU A 29 -13.55 0.21 8.16
CA GLU A 29 -12.21 0.59 8.62
C GLU A 29 -11.12 -0.03 7.73
N THR A 30 -11.27 -1.30 7.36
CA THR A 30 -10.31 -2.00 6.49
C THR A 30 -10.33 -1.43 5.07
N PHE A 31 -11.51 -1.15 4.50
CA PHE A 31 -11.67 -0.56 3.17
C PHE A 31 -10.88 0.76 3.02
N ASN A 32 -11.03 1.64 4.02
CA ASN A 32 -10.26 2.88 4.09
C ASN A 32 -8.79 2.63 4.36
N ALA A 33 -8.47 1.74 5.31
CA ALA A 33 -7.09 1.45 5.69
C ALA A 33 -6.28 0.89 4.53
N VAL A 34 -6.85 0.06 3.66
CA VAL A 34 -6.13 -0.49 2.49
C VAL A 34 -6.22 0.39 1.24
N GLY A 35 -6.77 1.61 1.35
CA GLY A 35 -6.77 2.61 0.29
C GLY A 35 -7.81 2.39 -0.83
N CYS A 36 -8.84 1.58 -0.61
CA CYS A 36 -9.85 1.34 -1.63
C CYS A 36 -10.63 2.62 -2.00
N ALA A 37 -10.87 3.51 -1.03
CA ALA A 37 -11.60 4.77 -1.21
C ALA A 37 -10.90 5.77 -2.15
N GLU A 38 -9.60 5.63 -2.36
CA GLU A 38 -8.83 6.52 -3.25
C GLU A 38 -9.24 6.32 -4.71
N CYS A 39 -9.52 5.07 -5.09
CA CYS A 39 -9.83 4.68 -6.47
C CYS A 39 -11.31 4.36 -6.69
N HIS A 40 -12.09 4.14 -5.64
CA HIS A 40 -13.49 3.71 -5.74
C HIS A 40 -14.43 4.66 -4.99
N SER A 41 -15.50 5.09 -5.66
CA SER A 41 -16.54 5.87 -5.00
C SER A 41 -17.55 4.98 -4.27
N GLU A 42 -17.94 5.44 -3.08
CA GLU A 42 -18.96 4.83 -2.23
C GLU A 42 -20.28 5.61 -2.27
N ILE A 43 -20.35 6.69 -3.06
CA ILE A 43 -21.47 7.62 -3.10
C ILE A 43 -22.45 7.17 -4.20
N LYS A 44 -23.75 7.21 -3.86
CA LYS A 44 -24.83 6.92 -4.80
C LYS A 44 -24.80 7.91 -5.97
N ASP A 45 -24.92 7.37 -7.19
CA ASP A 45 -24.96 8.14 -8.44
C ASP A 45 -23.79 9.12 -8.62
N ASP A 46 -22.63 8.81 -8.03
CA ASP A 46 -21.43 9.62 -8.20
C ASP A 46 -20.97 9.58 -9.66
N THR A 47 -20.90 10.78 -10.25
CA THR A 47 -20.46 11.00 -11.63
C THR A 47 -18.97 11.34 -11.72
N SER A 48 -18.25 11.37 -10.58
CA SER A 48 -16.82 11.61 -10.55
C SER A 48 -16.06 10.51 -11.30
N VAL A 49 -15.12 10.91 -12.14
CA VAL A 49 -14.26 9.97 -12.87
C VAL A 49 -13.18 9.47 -11.91
N LYS A 50 -13.43 8.30 -11.33
CA LYS A 50 -12.47 7.56 -10.51
C LYS A 50 -11.75 6.50 -11.33
N THR A 51 -10.59 6.07 -10.84
CA THR A 51 -9.77 5.05 -11.50
C THR A 51 -10.43 3.67 -11.50
N GLY A 52 -11.27 3.37 -10.50
CA GLY A 52 -12.05 2.15 -10.40
C GLY A 52 -13.56 2.40 -10.49
N PRO A 53 -14.37 1.32 -10.63
CA PRO A 53 -15.82 1.41 -10.64
C PRO A 53 -16.38 1.93 -9.32
N GLY A 54 -17.51 2.64 -9.39
CA GLY A 54 -18.33 2.94 -8.21
C GLY A 54 -18.82 1.66 -7.55
N LEU A 55 -18.83 1.65 -6.22
CA LEU A 55 -19.17 0.48 -5.41
C LEU A 55 -20.55 0.56 -4.76
N TYR A 56 -21.16 1.75 -4.72
CA TYR A 56 -22.55 1.87 -4.30
C TYR A 56 -23.46 1.11 -5.29
N GLY A 57 -24.32 0.23 -4.77
CA GLY A 57 -25.24 -0.56 -5.58
C GLY A 57 -24.61 -1.78 -6.26
N LEU A 58 -23.30 -2.03 -6.08
CA LEU A 58 -22.60 -3.09 -6.81
C LEU A 58 -22.84 -4.48 -6.20
N PHE A 59 -22.89 -4.56 -4.87
CA PHE A 59 -23.01 -5.82 -4.12
C PHE A 59 -24.30 -5.85 -3.29
N PRO A 60 -25.49 -5.91 -3.91
CA PRO A 60 -26.74 -6.11 -3.18
C PRO A 60 -26.83 -7.50 -2.53
N THR A 61 -27.78 -7.70 -1.61
CA THR A 61 -28.06 -9.00 -0.97
C THR A 61 -28.48 -10.07 -1.98
N THR A 62 -29.24 -9.68 -3.00
CA THR A 62 -29.56 -10.51 -4.18
C THR A 62 -28.61 -10.11 -5.31
N PRO A 63 -27.63 -10.94 -5.68
CA PRO A 63 -26.58 -10.55 -6.62
C PRO A 63 -27.14 -10.09 -7.97
N ARG A 64 -26.63 -8.96 -8.45
CA ARG A 64 -26.95 -8.45 -9.79
C ARG A 64 -25.94 -8.94 -10.82
N LYS A 65 -26.30 -8.79 -12.10
CA LYS A 65 -25.37 -8.98 -13.21
C LYS A 65 -24.62 -7.68 -13.50
N ARG A 66 -23.38 -7.83 -13.96
CA ARG A 66 -22.57 -6.73 -14.47
C ARG A 66 -21.74 -7.20 -15.67
N ASP A 67 -21.28 -6.23 -16.44
CA ASP A 67 -20.46 -6.49 -17.61
C ASP A 67 -18.96 -6.26 -17.33
N ILE A 68 -18.13 -7.14 -17.89
CA ILE A 68 -16.68 -7.16 -17.76
C ILE A 68 -16.01 -7.55 -19.10
N ILE A 69 -14.69 -7.32 -19.18
CA ILE A 69 -13.79 -7.86 -20.20
C ILE A 69 -12.81 -8.81 -19.50
N GLU A 70 -12.64 -10.03 -20.02
CA GLU A 70 -11.64 -10.97 -19.50
C GLU A 70 -10.25 -10.70 -20.09
N ALA A 71 -9.20 -10.96 -19.30
CA ALA A 71 -7.82 -10.78 -19.75
C ALA A 71 -7.51 -11.64 -20.99
N GLY A 72 -7.07 -10.99 -22.06
CA GLY A 72 -6.73 -11.67 -23.32
C GLY A 72 -7.91 -11.86 -24.27
N GLU A 73 -9.11 -11.43 -23.88
CA GLU A 73 -10.30 -11.44 -24.73
C GLU A 73 -10.76 -10.02 -25.04
N ASN A 74 -11.25 -9.80 -26.26
CA ASN A 74 -11.85 -8.51 -26.67
C ASN A 74 -13.38 -8.53 -26.61
N HIS A 75 -13.98 -9.58 -26.04
CA HIS A 75 -15.42 -9.74 -25.97
C HIS A 75 -15.96 -9.43 -24.58
N LYS A 76 -17.14 -8.82 -24.58
CA LYS A 76 -17.93 -8.50 -23.40
C LYS A 76 -18.53 -9.77 -22.79
N HIS A 77 -18.31 -9.96 -21.50
CA HIS A 77 -18.90 -11.02 -20.70
C HIS A 77 -19.77 -10.45 -19.60
N THR A 78 -20.76 -11.23 -19.16
CA THR A 78 -21.66 -10.85 -18.06
C THR A 78 -21.46 -11.80 -16.90
N ILE A 79 -21.06 -11.26 -15.74
CA ILE A 79 -20.79 -12.01 -14.51
C ILE A 79 -21.76 -11.62 -13.39
N THR A 80 -21.94 -12.50 -12.42
CA THR A 80 -22.69 -12.22 -11.19
C THR A 80 -21.80 -11.44 -10.22
N ALA A 81 -22.24 -10.27 -9.76
CA ALA A 81 -21.55 -9.47 -8.76
C ALA A 81 -21.81 -10.00 -7.35
N ASP A 82 -21.23 -11.17 -7.04
CA ASP A 82 -21.30 -11.82 -5.73
C ASP A 82 -19.94 -11.79 -5.00
N TYR A 83 -19.83 -12.51 -3.88
CA TYR A 83 -18.57 -12.60 -3.13
C TYR A 83 -17.45 -13.28 -3.92
N ALA A 84 -17.78 -14.23 -4.81
CA ALA A 84 -16.78 -14.91 -5.63
C ALA A 84 -16.15 -13.90 -6.61
N TYR A 85 -16.97 -13.09 -7.27
CA TYR A 85 -16.50 -12.00 -8.13
C TYR A 85 -15.68 -10.96 -7.34
N PHE A 86 -16.18 -10.52 -6.17
CA PHE A 86 -15.46 -9.59 -5.29
C PHE A 86 -14.08 -10.14 -4.90
N ASN A 87 -14.01 -11.37 -4.39
CA ASN A 87 -12.77 -11.97 -3.96
C ASN A 87 -11.82 -12.17 -5.15
N LYS A 88 -12.31 -12.58 -6.31
CA LYS A 88 -11.48 -12.70 -7.53
C LYS A 88 -10.94 -11.34 -7.98
N SER A 89 -11.75 -10.28 -7.94
CA SER A 89 -11.31 -8.91 -8.23
C SER A 89 -10.25 -8.41 -7.25
N LEU A 90 -10.31 -8.80 -5.98
CA LEU A 90 -9.25 -8.49 -5.01
C LEU A 90 -7.96 -9.28 -5.29
N ARG A 91 -8.05 -10.58 -5.58
CA ARG A 91 -6.87 -11.45 -5.70
C ARG A 91 -6.18 -11.32 -7.06
N SER A 92 -6.97 -11.15 -8.11
CA SER A 92 -6.54 -11.16 -9.52
C SER A 92 -7.27 -10.06 -10.32
N PRO A 93 -7.10 -8.77 -9.97
CA PRO A 93 -7.89 -7.66 -10.54
C PRO A 93 -7.81 -7.52 -12.05
N ASN A 94 -6.71 -7.96 -12.66
CA ASN A 94 -6.48 -7.82 -14.10
C ASN A 94 -7.20 -8.88 -14.93
N THR A 95 -7.80 -9.92 -14.32
CA THR A 95 -8.43 -11.02 -15.07
C THR A 95 -9.84 -10.71 -15.55
N GLU A 96 -10.58 -9.85 -14.83
CA GLU A 96 -11.99 -9.52 -15.10
C GLU A 96 -12.19 -8.02 -14.92
N VAL A 97 -11.89 -7.24 -15.97
CA VAL A 97 -11.89 -5.79 -15.89
C VAL A 97 -13.30 -5.25 -16.12
N ALA A 98 -13.76 -4.43 -15.18
CA ALA A 98 -15.08 -3.80 -15.23
C ALA A 98 -15.29 -2.93 -16.48
N ILE A 99 -16.52 -2.95 -17.01
CA ILE A 99 -17.02 -1.94 -17.94
C ILE A 99 -17.77 -0.88 -17.13
N SER A 100 -17.53 0.40 -17.43
CA SER A 100 -18.22 1.52 -16.77
C SER A 100 -19.71 1.55 -17.09
N GLU A 101 -20.53 1.73 -16.07
CA GLU A 101 -22.00 1.80 -16.17
C GLU A 101 -22.52 3.24 -16.17
N VAL A 102 -21.65 4.22 -15.86
CA VAL A 102 -21.99 5.62 -15.62
C VAL A 102 -21.48 6.54 -16.72
N ALA A 103 -22.20 7.63 -16.99
CA ALA A 103 -21.74 8.67 -17.90
C ALA A 103 -20.56 9.46 -17.27
N PRO A 104 -19.61 9.98 -18.07
CA PRO A 104 -19.55 9.94 -19.54
C PRO A 104 -18.88 8.67 -20.10
N THR A 105 -18.27 7.83 -19.26
CA THR A 105 -17.43 6.69 -19.68
C THR A 105 -18.23 5.41 -19.93
N LYS A 106 -19.57 5.46 -19.92
CA LYS A 106 -20.44 4.29 -20.03
C LYS A 106 -20.08 3.43 -21.24
N GLY A 107 -19.89 2.14 -21.01
CA GLY A 107 -19.52 1.17 -22.05
C GLY A 107 -18.01 1.07 -22.32
N THR A 108 -17.18 1.93 -21.71
CA THR A 108 -15.72 1.82 -21.79
C THR A 108 -15.18 0.95 -20.65
N THR A 109 -14.09 0.24 -20.92
CA THR A 109 -13.41 -0.62 -19.94
C THR A 109 -12.51 0.22 -19.04
N PHE A 110 -12.51 -0.06 -17.73
CA PHE A 110 -11.56 0.56 -16.79
C PHE A 110 -10.11 0.15 -17.11
N LEU A 111 -9.14 0.93 -16.63
CA LEU A 111 -7.73 0.54 -16.75
C LEU A 111 -7.38 -0.55 -15.72
N PRO A 112 -6.58 -1.57 -16.09
CA PRO A 112 -6.16 -2.64 -15.18
C PRO A 112 -5.02 -2.18 -14.25
N VAL A 113 -5.32 -1.19 -13.41
CA VAL A 113 -4.36 -0.56 -12.48
C VAL A 113 -4.65 -0.87 -11.01
N MET A 114 -5.74 -1.59 -10.73
CA MET A 114 -6.06 -2.02 -9.38
C MET A 114 -4.98 -3.02 -8.90
N PRO A 115 -4.35 -2.79 -7.73
CA PRO A 115 -3.34 -3.69 -7.21
C PRO A 115 -3.98 -5.00 -6.74
N ALA A 116 -3.25 -6.10 -6.86
CA ALA A 116 -3.66 -7.38 -6.29
C ALA A 116 -3.46 -7.37 -4.77
N TYR A 117 -4.49 -7.80 -4.04
CA TYR A 117 -4.49 -7.96 -2.59
C TYR A 117 -4.34 -9.46 -2.27
N PRO A 118 -3.14 -10.00 -2.00
CA PRO A 118 -2.98 -11.41 -1.62
C PRO A 118 -3.53 -11.66 -0.20
N GLU A 119 -3.87 -12.92 0.12
CA GLU A 119 -4.37 -13.30 1.46
C GLU A 119 -3.40 -12.97 2.59
N THR A 120 -2.10 -12.92 2.29
CA THR A 120 -1.05 -12.55 3.24
C THR A 120 -1.11 -11.07 3.64
N PHE A 121 -1.70 -10.22 2.80
CA PHE A 121 -1.88 -8.79 3.05
C PHE A 121 -3.30 -8.47 3.53
N LEU A 122 -4.30 -8.95 2.79
CA LEU A 122 -5.72 -8.83 3.12
C LEU A 122 -6.31 -10.22 3.28
N ASN A 123 -6.30 -10.76 4.50
CA ASN A 123 -6.80 -12.11 4.75
C ASN A 123 -8.29 -12.28 4.42
N ALA A 124 -8.75 -13.53 4.36
CA ALA A 124 -10.12 -13.87 3.97
C ALA A 124 -11.19 -13.25 4.90
N GLN A 125 -10.93 -13.15 6.21
CA GLN A 125 -11.91 -12.56 7.14
C GLN A 125 -12.07 -11.05 6.91
N LYS A 126 -10.97 -10.32 6.72
CA LYS A 126 -10.98 -8.89 6.41
C LYS A 126 -11.57 -8.60 5.03
N ALA A 127 -11.29 -9.43 4.03
CA ALA A 127 -11.94 -9.34 2.72
C ALA A 127 -13.47 -9.53 2.86
N LYS A 128 -13.91 -10.54 3.63
CA LYS A 128 -15.33 -10.76 3.92
C LYS A 128 -15.98 -9.60 4.71
N ALA A 129 -15.23 -8.99 5.63
CA ALA A 129 -15.68 -7.80 6.35
C ALA A 129 -15.93 -6.62 5.39
N ILE A 130 -14.99 -6.34 4.47
CA ILE A 130 -15.18 -5.33 3.42
C ILE A 130 -16.42 -5.66 2.58
N PHE A 131 -16.61 -6.91 2.18
CA PHE A 131 -17.80 -7.30 1.42
C PHE A 131 -19.10 -6.98 2.17
N HIS A 132 -19.19 -7.33 3.46
CA HIS A 132 -20.36 -6.97 4.28
C HIS A 132 -20.56 -5.45 4.37
N TYR A 133 -19.49 -4.68 4.48
CA TYR A 133 -19.56 -3.22 4.41
C TYR A 133 -20.14 -2.75 3.07
N LEU A 134 -19.64 -3.25 1.94
CA LEU A 134 -20.15 -2.90 0.61
C LEU A 134 -21.62 -3.29 0.42
N GLN A 135 -22.07 -4.38 1.05
CA GLN A 135 -23.51 -4.73 1.06
C GLN A 135 -24.36 -3.66 1.76
N THR A 136 -23.80 -2.88 2.68
CA THR A 136 -24.51 -1.74 3.29
C THR A 136 -24.65 -0.53 2.35
N LEU A 137 -23.85 -0.46 1.29
CA LEU A 137 -23.87 0.61 0.29
C LEU A 137 -24.86 0.29 -0.84
N ASN A 138 -26.12 0.01 -0.51
CA ASN A 138 -27.19 -0.23 -1.48
C ASN A 138 -28.47 0.49 -1.06
N ASP A 139 -29.41 0.60 -1.98
CA ASP A 139 -30.74 1.14 -1.72
C ASP A 139 -31.54 0.27 -0.73
N ASP A 140 -32.54 0.89 -0.10
CA ASP A 140 -33.39 0.23 0.89
C ASP A 140 -34.09 -0.99 0.26
N GLY A 141 -34.06 -2.13 0.96
CA GLY A 141 -34.55 -3.42 0.46
C GLY A 141 -33.49 -4.27 -0.26
N LEU A 142 -32.41 -3.68 -0.77
CA LEU A 142 -31.26 -4.39 -1.34
C LEU A 142 -30.02 -4.35 -0.42
N ARG A 143 -30.07 -3.51 0.62
CA ARG A 143 -29.03 -3.34 1.62
C ARG A 143 -28.86 -4.59 2.49
N GLY A 144 -27.61 -4.95 2.72
CA GLY A 144 -27.23 -5.94 3.73
C GLY A 144 -27.48 -5.46 5.16
N PRO A 145 -27.33 -6.35 6.15
CA PRO A 145 -27.45 -5.99 7.56
C PRO A 145 -26.45 -4.87 7.94
N SER A 146 -26.90 -3.90 8.73
CA SER A 146 -26.07 -2.78 9.22
C SER A 146 -25.02 -3.20 10.25
N LYS A 147 -25.17 -4.40 10.81
CA LYS A 147 -24.28 -4.98 11.81
C LYS A 147 -24.23 -6.49 11.61
N VAL A 148 -23.02 -7.04 11.54
CA VAL A 148 -22.79 -8.49 11.40
C VAL A 148 -21.77 -8.89 12.44
N MET A 149 -22.23 -9.54 13.52
CA MET A 149 -21.34 -10.03 14.55
C MET A 149 -20.70 -11.35 14.11
N ALA A 150 -19.39 -11.44 14.23
CA ALA A 150 -18.67 -12.68 14.07
C ALA A 150 -17.49 -12.71 15.06
N GLU A 151 -17.15 -13.90 15.51
CA GLU A 151 -15.88 -14.10 16.20
C GLU A 151 -14.73 -13.71 15.27
N LEU A 152 -13.84 -12.85 15.76
CA LEU A 152 -12.58 -12.61 15.07
C LEU A 152 -11.75 -13.90 15.20
N LYS A 153 -11.78 -14.74 14.16
CA LYS A 153 -10.84 -15.83 14.02
C LYS A 153 -9.52 -15.15 13.76
N GLU A 154 -8.71 -14.98 14.80
CA GLU A 154 -7.45 -14.28 14.77
C GLU A 154 -6.58 -14.79 13.61
N GLY A 155 -6.74 -14.15 12.46
CA GLY A 155 -6.17 -14.49 11.19
C GLY A 155 -5.42 -13.25 10.76
N THR A 156 -4.10 -13.30 10.93
CA THR A 156 -3.11 -12.41 10.32
C THR A 156 -3.52 -10.93 10.21
N VAL A 157 -3.71 -10.24 11.33
CA VAL A 157 -2.82 -9.08 11.54
C VAL A 157 -1.46 -9.73 11.65
N VAL A 158 -0.55 -9.49 10.68
CA VAL A 158 0.79 -10.11 10.58
C VAL A 158 1.17 -10.75 11.91
N LYS A 159 0.89 -12.05 12.05
CA LYS A 159 1.10 -12.78 13.31
C LYS A 159 2.55 -13.22 13.31
N ASP A 160 3.42 -12.23 13.13
CA ASP A 160 4.75 -12.18 13.70
C ASP A 160 5.31 -10.77 13.42
N ILE A 161 5.12 -9.85 14.35
CA ILE A 161 5.86 -8.58 14.37
C ILE A 161 7.36 -8.80 14.65
N HIS A 162 7.81 -10.06 14.77
CA HIS A 162 9.18 -10.45 15.09
C HIS A 162 9.78 -11.53 14.18
N GLU A 163 9.12 -11.93 13.07
CA GLU A 163 9.69 -12.89 12.10
C GLU A 163 11.04 -12.42 11.56
N ASN A 164 11.20 -11.11 11.34
CA ASN A 164 12.46 -10.46 11.02
C ASN A 164 12.72 -9.30 11.99
N PRO A 165 13.56 -9.47 13.02
CA PRO A 165 13.84 -8.42 14.01
C PRO A 165 14.53 -7.18 13.43
N THR A 166 14.99 -7.27 12.17
CA THR A 166 15.63 -6.18 11.45
C THR A 166 14.65 -5.37 10.59
N GLU A 167 13.36 -5.72 10.54
CA GLU A 167 12.35 -4.97 9.78
C GLU A 167 11.75 -3.81 10.58
N ILE A 168 11.59 -2.66 9.92
CA ILE A 168 10.76 -1.60 10.44
C ILE A 168 9.31 -1.92 10.08
N LEU A 169 8.52 -2.14 11.11
CA LEU A 169 7.10 -2.39 10.95
C LEU A 169 6.31 -1.08 10.97
N VAL A 170 5.41 -0.99 10.00
CA VAL A 170 4.41 0.06 9.91
C VAL A 170 3.09 -0.54 10.33
N THR A 171 2.65 -0.17 11.52
CA THR A 171 1.46 -0.73 12.17
C THR A 171 0.28 0.20 11.97
N ASP A 172 0.00 1.01 12.98
CA ASP A 172 -1.12 1.94 13.13
C ASP A 172 -0.71 3.38 12.81
N ARG A 173 0.58 3.63 12.54
CA ARG A 173 1.12 4.95 12.26
C ARG A 173 2.13 4.97 11.12
N THR A 174 2.13 6.06 10.36
CA THR A 174 3.14 6.39 9.36
C THR A 174 4.53 6.38 9.99
N ARG A 175 5.46 5.69 9.34
CA ARG A 175 6.88 5.68 9.70
C ARG A 175 7.67 6.42 8.64
N ILE A 176 8.63 7.21 9.08
CA ILE A 176 9.57 7.89 8.21
C ILE A 176 10.97 7.41 8.62
N PHE A 177 11.75 6.97 7.65
CA PHE A 177 13.08 6.44 7.91
C PHE A 177 14.04 6.72 6.77
N ARG A 178 15.32 6.87 7.09
CA ARG A 178 16.38 7.03 6.09
C ARG A 178 17.28 5.81 6.12
N ALA A 179 17.35 5.11 5.01
CA ALA A 179 18.17 3.93 4.83
C ALA A 179 18.74 3.92 3.42
N ARG A 180 19.90 3.26 3.24
CA ARG A 180 20.42 3.02 1.90
C ARG A 180 19.65 1.90 1.23
N ILE A 181 18.76 2.25 0.29
CA ILE A 181 17.94 1.31 -0.47
C ILE A 181 18.30 1.43 -1.96
N PRO A 182 18.62 0.32 -2.67
CA PRO A 182 18.98 0.35 -4.09
C PRO A 182 17.91 1.05 -4.95
N GLY A 183 18.38 1.80 -5.96
CA GLY A 183 17.51 2.64 -6.79
C GLY A 183 17.09 3.96 -6.14
N SER A 184 17.71 4.35 -5.02
CA SER A 184 17.57 5.67 -4.41
C SER A 184 18.91 6.18 -3.91
N SER A 185 19.04 7.50 -3.73
CA SER A 185 20.22 8.08 -3.10
C SER A 185 20.28 7.71 -1.62
N ALA A 186 21.48 7.76 -1.04
CA ALA A 186 21.66 7.56 0.40
C ALA A 186 20.93 8.62 1.26
N ARG A 187 20.43 9.70 0.63
CA ARG A 187 19.69 10.77 1.30
C ARG A 187 18.19 10.64 1.19
N ALA A 188 17.67 9.69 0.42
CA ALA A 188 16.24 9.45 0.29
C ALA A 188 15.54 9.29 1.64
N VAL A 189 14.31 9.78 1.70
CA VAL A 189 13.41 9.70 2.84
C VAL A 189 12.33 8.70 2.48
N HIS A 190 12.34 7.56 3.17
CA HIS A 190 11.36 6.50 2.97
C HIS A 190 10.19 6.74 3.92
N VAL A 191 8.99 6.65 3.38
CA VAL A 191 7.74 6.84 4.10
C VAL A 191 6.94 5.55 3.97
N GLY A 192 6.63 4.94 5.09
CA GLY A 192 5.81 3.74 5.17
C GLY A 192 4.48 4.05 5.82
N HIS A 193 3.39 3.72 5.14
CA HIS A 193 2.05 4.06 5.56
C HIS A 193 1.30 2.85 6.13
N PRO A 194 0.40 3.00 7.13
CA PRO A 194 -0.40 1.90 7.68
C PRO A 194 -1.22 1.14 6.64
N SER A 195 -1.49 1.76 5.49
CA SER A 195 -2.12 1.13 4.34
C SER A 195 -1.25 0.11 3.62
N GLY A 196 0.04 0.01 3.95
CA GLY A 196 1.00 -0.85 3.27
C GLY A 196 1.56 -0.25 1.98
N LEU A 197 1.12 0.95 1.58
CA LEU A 197 1.77 1.74 0.53
C LEU A 197 2.98 2.44 1.13
N ASN A 198 4.13 2.25 0.50
CA ASN A 198 5.37 2.87 0.90
C ASN A 198 5.98 3.59 -0.30
N TYR A 199 6.73 4.65 -0.03
CA TYR A 199 7.43 5.38 -1.08
C TYR A 199 8.73 5.98 -0.57
N ALA A 200 9.61 6.32 -1.52
CA ALA A 200 10.85 7.04 -1.26
C ALA A 200 10.75 8.42 -1.93
N PHE A 201 10.85 9.49 -1.15
CA PHE A 201 11.13 10.81 -1.67
C PHE A 201 12.65 11.00 -1.73
N ASP A 202 13.19 11.35 -2.89
CA ASP A 202 14.63 11.51 -3.06
C ASP A 202 15.01 12.99 -3.22
N PRO A 203 15.68 13.59 -2.22
CA PRO A 203 16.24 14.93 -2.34
C PRO A 203 17.21 15.12 -3.51
N ARG A 204 17.70 14.03 -4.12
CA ARG A 204 18.52 14.09 -5.32
C ARG A 204 17.78 14.75 -6.50
N ASN A 205 16.50 14.44 -6.67
CA ASN A 205 15.69 14.88 -7.81
C ASN A 205 14.39 15.58 -7.39
N MET A 206 14.20 15.83 -6.09
CA MET A 206 13.02 16.47 -5.49
C MET A 206 11.69 15.80 -5.88
N THR A 207 11.72 14.49 -6.13
CA THR A 207 10.52 13.72 -6.48
C THR A 207 10.52 12.36 -5.77
N ILE A 208 9.43 11.62 -5.96
CA ILE A 208 9.30 10.24 -5.52
C ILE A 208 10.18 9.37 -6.43
N SER A 209 11.20 8.72 -5.88
CA SER A 209 12.09 7.83 -6.63
C SER A 209 11.59 6.39 -6.70
N LYS A 210 10.82 5.95 -5.70
CA LYS A 210 10.32 4.57 -5.58
C LYS A 210 8.96 4.55 -4.90
N VAL A 211 8.12 3.60 -5.29
CA VAL A 211 6.86 3.25 -4.62
C VAL A 211 6.77 1.73 -4.55
N TRP A 212 6.31 1.20 -3.43
CA TRP A 212 6.11 -0.24 -3.27
C TRP A 212 5.00 -0.57 -2.28
N TRP A 213 4.40 -1.74 -2.47
CA TRP A 213 3.46 -2.33 -1.52
C TRP A 213 4.15 -3.38 -0.66
N GLY A 214 3.63 -3.63 0.55
CA GLY A 214 4.08 -4.70 1.44
C GLY A 214 4.98 -4.20 2.58
N GLY A 215 5.95 -5.01 3.00
CA GLY A 215 6.85 -4.66 4.08
C GLY A 215 7.64 -3.38 3.79
N PHE A 216 7.76 -2.51 4.80
CA PHE A 216 8.36 -1.19 4.64
C PHE A 216 9.86 -1.28 4.35
N LEU A 217 10.70 -1.54 5.36
CA LEU A 217 12.16 -1.62 5.20
C LEU A 217 12.73 -2.76 6.03
N ASN A 218 13.77 -3.42 5.51
CA ASN A 218 14.60 -4.36 6.25
C ASN A 218 16.01 -3.79 6.44
N LEU A 219 16.36 -3.47 7.68
CA LEU A 219 17.58 -2.78 8.09
C LEU A 219 18.74 -3.71 8.43
N LYS A 220 18.67 -5.00 8.08
CA LYS A 220 19.73 -5.99 8.39
C LYS A 220 21.14 -5.47 8.07
N ASN A 221 21.29 -4.76 6.96
CA ASN A 221 22.59 -4.26 6.52
C ASN A 221 22.97 -2.90 7.13
N GLU A 222 22.01 -2.08 7.56
CA GLU A 222 22.32 -0.86 8.35
C GLU A 222 22.78 -1.26 9.77
N MET A 223 22.17 -2.29 10.36
CA MET A 223 22.51 -2.79 11.69
C MET A 223 23.81 -3.60 11.74
N SER A 224 24.14 -4.33 10.67
CA SER A 224 25.37 -5.17 10.60
C SER A 224 26.60 -4.42 10.06
N GLY A 225 26.46 -3.14 9.74
CA GLY A 225 27.55 -2.31 9.23
C GLY A 225 27.11 -1.45 8.08
N ARG A 226 26.73 -0.21 8.39
CA ARG A 226 26.29 0.79 7.42
C ARG A 226 27.28 1.05 6.28
N GLY A 227 28.57 0.69 6.35
CA GLY A 227 29.47 0.86 5.20
C GLY A 227 29.33 -0.20 4.10
N ASN A 228 28.81 -1.38 4.43
CA ASN A 228 29.06 -2.58 3.63
C ASN A 228 28.05 -2.76 2.50
N ASN A 229 26.82 -3.15 2.84
CA ASN A 229 25.77 -3.46 1.89
C ASN A 229 24.56 -2.52 2.09
N PRO A 230 23.81 -2.18 1.04
CA PRO A 230 22.55 -1.47 1.20
C PRO A 230 21.50 -2.34 1.89
N SER A 231 20.59 -1.72 2.61
CA SER A 231 19.38 -2.36 3.12
C SER A 231 18.40 -2.69 1.99
N THR A 232 17.37 -3.46 2.31
CA THR A 232 16.34 -3.86 1.33
C THR A 232 14.97 -3.33 1.73
N LEU A 233 14.02 -3.42 0.80
CA LEU A 233 12.62 -3.30 1.13
C LEU A 233 12.22 -4.43 2.12
N GLY A 234 11.12 -4.23 2.84
CA GLY A 234 10.64 -5.19 3.84
C GLY A 234 10.09 -6.50 3.23
N ASN A 235 9.68 -7.42 4.08
CA ASN A 235 9.19 -8.73 3.65
C ASN A 235 8.04 -8.61 2.64
N LYS A 236 8.09 -9.43 1.58
CA LYS A 236 7.10 -9.48 0.49
C LYS A 236 6.86 -8.13 -0.20
N ALA A 237 7.80 -7.20 -0.12
CA ALA A 237 7.70 -5.92 -0.81
C ALA A 237 7.64 -6.11 -2.33
N ARG A 238 6.76 -5.35 -2.98
CA ARG A 238 6.60 -5.35 -4.44
C ARG A 238 6.64 -3.91 -4.94
N GLU A 239 7.70 -3.60 -5.68
CA GLU A 239 7.85 -2.29 -6.31
C GLU A 239 6.78 -2.07 -7.37
N VAL A 240 6.30 -0.83 -7.43
CA VAL A 240 5.38 -0.33 -8.44
C VAL A 240 6.20 0.48 -9.43
N SER A 241 6.09 0.15 -10.71
CA SER A 241 6.73 0.93 -11.78
C SER A 241 6.09 2.30 -11.86
N LEU A 242 6.90 3.34 -11.69
CA LEU A 242 6.47 4.73 -11.81
C LEU A 242 6.64 5.18 -13.26
N SER A 243 5.67 4.85 -14.12
CA SER A 243 5.56 5.46 -15.44
C SER A 243 4.77 6.77 -15.33
N ASN A 244 5.21 7.81 -16.06
CA ASN A 244 4.52 9.10 -16.16
C ASN A 244 4.33 9.84 -14.83
N GLN A 245 5.39 9.95 -14.02
CA GLN A 245 5.34 10.83 -12.84
C GLN A 245 4.95 12.26 -13.28
N PRO A 246 4.10 12.95 -12.50
CA PRO A 246 3.79 14.35 -12.76
C PRO A 246 5.10 15.14 -12.84
N LYS A 247 5.22 15.98 -13.88
CA LYS A 247 6.33 16.93 -13.97
C LYS A 247 6.17 17.94 -12.84
N LEU A 248 6.94 17.78 -11.77
CA LEU A 248 6.88 18.67 -10.61
C LEU A 248 7.54 20.02 -10.89
N HIS A 249 8.49 20.07 -11.83
CA HIS A 249 9.27 21.25 -12.19
C HIS A 249 9.56 21.30 -13.68
N ASP A 250 9.65 22.50 -14.25
CA ASP A 250 9.93 22.69 -15.67
C ASP A 250 11.28 22.14 -16.11
N GLU A 251 12.29 22.27 -15.26
CA GLU A 251 13.61 21.69 -15.46
C GLU A 251 13.81 20.49 -14.52
N PRO A 252 14.34 19.36 -15.01
CA PRO A 252 14.70 18.24 -14.15
C PRO A 252 15.78 18.66 -13.14
N VAL A 253 15.51 18.43 -11.85
CA VAL A 253 16.52 18.60 -10.81
C VAL A 253 17.43 17.38 -10.79
N ASP A 254 18.74 17.60 -10.90
CA ASP A 254 19.74 16.56 -10.64
C ASP A 254 20.81 17.03 -9.66
N LEU A 255 20.76 16.48 -8.45
CA LEU A 255 21.79 16.63 -7.41
C LEU A 255 22.60 15.33 -7.22
N SER A 256 22.75 14.54 -8.30
CA SER A 256 23.58 13.33 -8.35
C SER A 256 25.01 13.58 -7.87
N PHE A 257 25.59 14.73 -8.20
CA PHE A 257 26.92 15.14 -7.75
C PHE A 257 27.04 15.26 -6.22
N LYS A 258 25.94 15.61 -5.54
CA LYS A 258 25.88 15.69 -4.08
C LYS A 258 25.54 14.35 -3.43
N SER A 259 24.65 13.59 -4.07
CA SER A 259 24.07 12.35 -3.55
C SER A 259 23.88 11.33 -4.68
N PRO A 260 24.94 10.65 -5.13
CA PRO A 260 24.82 9.65 -6.17
C PRO A 260 23.92 8.51 -5.71
N LEU A 261 23.39 7.75 -6.66
CA LEU A 261 22.72 6.49 -6.34
C LEU A 261 23.71 5.53 -5.67
N ILE A 262 23.18 4.63 -4.84
CA ILE A 262 24.01 3.61 -4.22
C ILE A 262 24.64 2.75 -5.32
N ASN A 263 25.95 2.56 -5.22
CA ASN A 263 26.80 1.84 -6.18
C ASN A 263 26.89 2.49 -7.58
N ASP A 264 26.57 3.78 -7.72
CA ASP A 264 26.81 4.54 -8.95
C ASP A 264 28.27 4.98 -9.06
N GLY A 265 29.13 4.02 -9.42
CA GLY A 265 30.57 4.22 -9.55
C GLY A 265 30.93 5.29 -10.59
N LYS A 266 30.15 5.39 -11.68
CA LYS A 266 30.40 6.36 -12.75
C LYS A 266 30.20 7.79 -12.28
N THR A 267 29.09 8.09 -11.61
CA THR A 267 28.86 9.43 -11.05
C THR A 267 29.89 9.76 -9.98
N ILE A 268 30.25 8.78 -9.13
CA ILE A 268 31.29 8.97 -8.11
C ILE A 268 32.65 9.30 -8.73
N GLU A 269 33.05 8.57 -9.78
CA GLU A 269 34.29 8.81 -10.52
C GLU A 269 34.29 10.20 -11.17
N ASN A 270 33.21 10.58 -11.83
CA ASN A 270 33.05 11.92 -12.41
C ASN A 270 33.12 13.02 -11.35
N ASN A 271 32.58 12.81 -10.15
CA ASN A 271 32.66 13.79 -9.06
C ASN A 271 34.08 13.89 -8.46
N LEU A 272 34.87 12.82 -8.52
CA LEU A 272 36.23 12.77 -7.98
C LEU A 272 37.25 13.37 -8.95
N TRP A 273 37.06 13.13 -10.24
CA TRP A 273 38.06 13.42 -11.27
C TRP A 273 37.60 14.39 -12.36
N GLY A 274 36.33 14.81 -12.34
CA GLY A 274 35.79 15.75 -13.31
C GLY A 274 36.22 17.19 -13.04
N ASP A 275 36.16 18.01 -14.08
CA ASP A 275 36.61 19.41 -14.05
C ASP A 275 35.53 20.39 -13.55
N GLU A 276 34.30 19.93 -13.30
CA GLU A 276 33.20 20.80 -12.85
C GLU A 276 33.26 21.06 -11.34
N GLU A 277 33.45 22.32 -10.95
CA GLU A 277 33.43 22.76 -9.56
C GLU A 277 32.08 22.51 -8.88
N PHE A 278 32.10 21.95 -7.66
CA PHE A 278 30.89 21.60 -6.89
C PHE A 278 29.94 22.80 -6.71
N ILE A 279 30.51 23.99 -6.49
CA ILE A 279 29.73 25.22 -6.29
C ILE A 279 28.99 25.63 -7.56
N ASP A 280 29.59 25.42 -8.74
CA ASP A 280 28.96 25.78 -10.00
C ASP A 280 27.89 24.77 -10.40
N GLN A 281 28.11 23.48 -10.11
CA GLN A 281 27.06 22.46 -10.20
C GLN A 281 25.88 22.79 -9.27
N LEU A 282 26.13 23.27 -8.06
CA LEU A 282 25.09 23.68 -7.12
C LEU A 282 24.29 24.89 -7.62
N LYS A 283 24.97 25.92 -8.15
CA LYS A 283 24.30 27.08 -8.76
C LYS A 283 23.46 26.68 -9.97
N LYS A 284 24.00 25.80 -10.83
CA LYS A 284 23.33 25.31 -12.05
C LYS A 284 22.09 24.49 -11.71
N ALA A 285 22.16 23.60 -10.71
CA ALA A 285 21.01 22.81 -10.28
C ALA A 285 19.91 23.67 -9.64
N ASN A 286 20.29 24.79 -9.02
CA ASN A 286 19.39 25.79 -8.42
C ASN A 286 18.23 25.18 -7.62
N ALA A 287 18.53 24.14 -6.85
CA ALA A 287 17.55 23.39 -6.09
C ALA A 287 18.09 23.07 -4.70
N GLN A 288 17.20 23.06 -3.72
CA GLN A 288 17.56 22.83 -2.33
C GLN A 288 16.46 22.08 -1.59
N PHE A 289 16.82 20.95 -0.99
CA PHE A 289 15.98 20.28 -0.01
C PHE A 289 16.14 20.97 1.34
N ILE A 290 15.04 21.42 1.92
CA ILE A 290 15.01 22.16 3.19
C ILE A 290 14.77 21.19 4.35
N GLY A 291 13.80 20.28 4.21
CA GLY A 291 13.48 19.32 5.26
C GLY A 291 12.13 18.66 5.05
N TYR A 292 11.60 18.03 6.11
CA TYR A 292 10.26 17.49 6.12
C TYR A 292 9.67 17.52 7.54
N ASP A 293 8.35 17.64 7.61
CA ASP A 293 7.59 17.56 8.85
C ASP A 293 6.88 16.22 8.98
N TYR A 294 6.76 15.74 10.21
CA TYR A 294 5.91 14.60 10.51
C TYR A 294 4.44 15.00 10.42
N PRO A 295 3.56 14.11 9.94
CA PRO A 295 2.14 14.36 9.97
C PRO A 295 1.62 14.47 11.42
N SER A 296 0.71 15.40 11.66
CA SER A 296 0.00 15.51 12.94
C SER A 296 -0.99 14.36 13.15
N ASP A 297 -1.59 13.86 12.06
CA ASP A 297 -2.34 12.61 12.05
C ASP A 297 -1.36 11.42 12.04
N PRO A 298 -1.46 10.46 12.98
CA PRO A 298 -0.67 9.23 12.94
C PRO A 298 -0.73 8.49 11.60
N LYS A 299 -1.83 8.59 10.85
CA LYS A 299 -2.02 8.01 9.52
C LYS A 299 -1.91 9.04 8.40
N GLY A 300 -1.39 10.23 8.67
CA GLY A 300 -1.20 11.28 7.67
C GLY A 300 0.05 11.11 6.83
N HIS A 301 0.28 12.07 5.93
CA HIS A 301 1.46 12.15 5.06
C HIS A 301 2.43 13.23 5.54
N PRO A 302 3.75 12.99 5.49
CA PRO A 302 4.71 14.05 5.74
C PRO A 302 4.64 15.16 4.69
N THR A 303 5.01 16.36 5.10
CA THR A 303 5.18 17.49 4.19
C THR A 303 6.67 17.64 3.90
N PHE A 304 7.04 17.64 2.62
CA PHE A 304 8.42 17.87 2.17
C PHE A 304 8.61 19.32 1.77
N HIS A 305 9.65 19.94 2.31
CA HIS A 305 10.02 21.33 2.05
C HIS A 305 11.24 21.38 1.17
N TYR A 306 11.11 21.99 0.01
CA TYR A 306 12.20 22.16 -0.95
C TYR A 306 11.97 23.36 -1.87
N ARG A 307 13.04 23.84 -2.48
CA ARG A 307 13.08 24.91 -3.48
C ARG A 307 13.63 24.36 -4.79
N VAL A 308 13.02 24.75 -5.90
CA VAL A 308 13.54 24.54 -7.26
C VAL A 308 13.33 25.86 -8.02
N GLY A 309 14.40 26.43 -8.55
CA GLY A 309 14.40 27.80 -9.10
C GLY A 309 14.87 28.86 -8.12
#